data_AF-A0A9X0AVN2-F1
#
_entry.id   AF-A0A9X0AVN2-F1
#
_cell.length_a   1.000
_cell.length_b   1.000
_cell.length_c   1.000
_cell.angle_alpha   90.00
_cell.angle_beta   90.00
_cell.angle_gamma   90.00
#
_symmetry.space_group_name_H-M   'P 1'
#
loop_
_entity.id
_entity.type
_entity.pdbx_description
1 polymer ?
#
loop_
_entity_poly.entity_id
_entity_poly.type
_entity_poly.pdbx_seq_one_letter_code
_entity_poly.pdbx_strand_id
1 'polypeptide(L)'
;MTLYASLPINVSQGFTNIQGRYILKEKVVLFATAYLQAAITDLPPLYLYRNSSNPSETPSNISQLKNTTHNTNTSKNMTSILIIVLVMILVIVIFYRKGNQKCVSPVPISVNYHLTRKCNYECGFCFHTAKTSYILPLEDAKKGLSLLKQAGMKKLNFAGGEPMMYPKFVGELARFCKTELGLESVSIVTNGSLVKPQFLATFGRFIDIIAVSCDSFDEATNVKIGRGRGSHLEKFTQLRIICQEHGIKFKVNTVVNKYNFEEDMRTDIQAIAPFRWKCFQVLVVKGENDSDVTLRDATRFVISDNQFKQFCDKHSTIDGFVAEPNNVMKDSYLILDEYMRFLDKGNDPSASILEVGVEKALQSVFWDEKNFIHRGGIYDWTKAIHEDSAKLLDW
;
A
#
# COMPACT_ATOMS: atom_id res chain seq x y z
N MET A 1 6.46 50.05 46.51
CA MET A 1 5.86 50.63 45.30
C MET A 1 5.32 49.47 44.46
N THR A 2 4.07 49.06 44.74
CA THR A 2 2.87 49.25 43.87
C THR A 2 2.84 48.14 42.80
N LEU A 3 2.12 47.01 42.89
CA LEU A 3 0.70 46.69 43.19
C LEU A 3 -0.29 47.18 42.11
N TYR A 4 -1.33 46.34 41.87
CA TYR A 4 -2.43 46.32 40.88
C TYR A 4 -2.18 45.43 39.65
N ALA A 5 -2.79 44.25 39.43
CA ALA A 5 -4.07 43.58 39.75
C ALA A 5 -5.10 43.55 38.60
N SER A 6 -5.61 42.32 38.36
CA SER A 6 -6.97 41.89 37.93
C SER A 6 -7.48 42.04 36.48
N LEU A 7 -7.54 40.88 35.78
CA LEU A 7 -8.72 40.13 35.24
C LEU A 7 -9.68 40.82 34.21
N PRO A 8 -10.63 40.12 33.55
CA PRO A 8 -10.44 39.25 32.37
C PRO A 8 -11.47 39.55 31.23
N ILE A 9 -11.17 39.28 29.95
CA ILE A 9 -12.23 39.21 28.92
C ILE A 9 -12.03 37.99 28.02
N ASN A 10 -13.06 37.15 28.07
CA ASN A 10 -13.35 35.98 27.26
C ASN A 10 -13.80 36.42 25.86
N VAL A 11 -13.60 35.58 24.82
CA VAL A 11 -14.58 35.25 23.76
C VAL A 11 -13.89 34.65 22.51
N SER A 12 -14.48 33.53 22.10
CA SER A 12 -14.52 32.92 20.76
C SER A 12 -13.49 31.85 20.39
N GLN A 13 -13.98 30.62 20.59
CA GLN A 13 -13.65 29.38 19.91
C GLN A 13 -13.48 29.56 18.40
N GLY A 14 -12.33 29.15 17.87
CA GLY A 14 -12.11 28.90 16.45
C GLY A 14 -12.53 27.49 16.05
N PHE A 15 -13.85 27.24 15.96
CA PHE A 15 -14.39 26.11 15.22
C PHE A 15 -14.55 26.53 13.76
N THR A 16 -13.58 26.18 12.91
CA THR A 16 -13.68 26.39 11.48
C THR A 16 -14.61 25.34 10.84
N ASN A 17 -15.85 25.79 10.63
CA ASN A 17 -16.56 25.68 9.35
C ASN A 17 -17.17 24.33 8.93
N ILE A 18 -17.98 23.70 9.80
CA ILE A 18 -18.84 22.56 9.43
C ILE A 18 -20.34 22.93 9.38
N GLN A 19 -20.80 23.98 10.07
CA GLN A 19 -22.22 24.37 10.07
C GLN A 19 -22.67 25.17 8.83
N GLY A 20 -21.77 25.85 8.12
CA GLY A 20 -22.12 26.62 6.91
C GLY A 20 -22.57 25.78 5.72
N ARG A 21 -22.18 24.50 5.65
CA ARG A 21 -22.60 23.58 4.57
C ARG A 21 -23.92 22.85 4.84
N TYR A 22 -24.39 22.80 6.08
CA TYR A 22 -25.68 22.18 6.41
C TYR A 22 -26.86 23.14 6.22
N ILE A 23 -26.68 24.42 6.53
CA ILE A 23 -27.75 25.44 6.37
C ILE A 23 -28.05 25.71 4.89
N LEU A 24 -27.07 25.55 3.99
CA LEU A 24 -27.32 25.64 2.55
C LEU A 24 -28.12 24.44 2.00
N LYS A 25 -28.00 23.25 2.62
CA LYS A 25 -28.70 22.03 2.18
C LYS A 25 -30.19 22.05 2.51
N GLU A 26 -30.58 22.54 3.69
CA GLU A 26 -32.00 22.61 4.08
C GLU A 26 -32.78 23.67 3.29
N LYS A 27 -32.16 24.84 3.02
CA LYS A 27 -32.81 25.92 2.26
C LYS A 27 -33.08 25.54 0.80
N VAL A 28 -32.22 24.75 0.17
CA VAL A 28 -32.41 24.29 -1.23
C VAL A 28 -33.56 23.27 -1.33
N VAL A 29 -33.73 22.40 -0.32
CA VAL A 29 -34.83 21.41 -0.30
C VAL A 29 -36.19 22.06 -0.02
N LEU A 30 -36.24 23.09 0.85
CA LEU A 30 -37.46 23.86 1.11
C LEU A 30 -37.91 24.70 -0.10
N PHE A 31 -36.98 25.28 -0.87
CA PHE A 31 -37.33 26.01 -2.09
C PHE A 31 -37.84 25.08 -3.21
N ALA A 32 -37.29 23.88 -3.34
CA ALA A 32 -37.73 22.92 -4.36
C ALA A 32 -39.14 22.36 -4.08
N THR A 33 -39.51 22.20 -2.81
CA THR A 33 -40.84 21.71 -2.41
C THR A 33 -41.93 22.78 -2.57
N ALA A 34 -41.63 24.05 -2.26
CA ALA A 34 -42.56 25.16 -2.48
C ALA A 34 -42.89 25.39 -3.98
N TYR A 35 -41.90 25.21 -4.87
CA TYR A 35 -42.10 25.33 -6.32
C TYR A 35 -42.95 24.21 -6.90
N LEU A 36 -42.84 22.99 -6.37
CA LEU A 36 -43.70 21.87 -6.74
C LEU A 36 -45.14 22.06 -6.25
N GLN A 37 -45.35 22.63 -5.06
CA GLN A 37 -46.68 22.90 -4.52
C GLN A 37 -47.44 23.95 -5.35
N ALA A 38 -46.75 25.01 -5.78
CA ALA A 38 -47.33 26.07 -6.61
C ALA A 38 -47.69 25.59 -8.03
N ALA A 39 -46.93 24.63 -8.58
CA ALA A 39 -47.20 24.06 -9.91
C ALA A 39 -48.41 23.11 -9.94
N ILE A 40 -48.88 22.64 -8.78
CA ILE A 40 -50.02 21.70 -8.67
C ILE A 40 -51.35 22.44 -8.42
N THR A 41 -51.33 23.70 -7.96
CA THR A 41 -52.53 24.46 -7.57
C THR A 41 -53.25 25.23 -8.69
N ASP A 42 -52.71 25.31 -9.91
CA ASP A 42 -53.30 26.07 -11.03
C ASP A 42 -54.15 25.22 -12.01
N LEU A 43 -54.83 24.18 -11.52
CA LEU A 43 -55.84 23.45 -12.30
C LEU A 43 -57.26 23.95 -11.95
N PRO A 44 -58.10 24.34 -12.93
CA PRO A 44 -59.46 24.76 -12.65
C PRO A 44 -60.32 23.56 -12.18
N PRO A 45 -61.29 23.78 -11.27
CA PRO A 45 -62.07 22.69 -10.68
C PRO A 45 -63.03 22.05 -11.69
N LEU A 46 -62.93 20.72 -11.83
CA LEU A 46 -63.92 19.89 -12.52
C LEU A 46 -65.19 19.77 -11.65
N TYR A 47 -66.27 20.42 -12.07
CA TYR A 47 -67.60 20.25 -11.50
C TYR A 47 -68.12 18.83 -11.81
N LEU A 48 -68.35 18.03 -10.77
CA LEU A 48 -69.13 16.79 -10.83
C LEU A 48 -70.61 17.15 -10.59
N TYR A 49 -71.44 17.10 -11.62
CA TYR A 49 -72.89 17.19 -11.47
C TYR A 49 -73.51 15.79 -11.56
N ARG A 50 -74.11 15.35 -10.45
CA ARG A 50 -74.85 14.11 -10.29
C ARG A 50 -76.31 14.50 -10.08
N ASN A 51 -77.21 14.20 -11.01
CA ASN A 51 -78.65 14.39 -10.80
C ASN A 51 -79.42 13.10 -11.05
N SER A 52 -80.23 12.75 -10.05
CA SER A 52 -81.25 11.71 -10.07
C SER A 52 -82.57 12.26 -10.63
N SER A 53 -83.21 11.47 -11.50
CA SER A 53 -84.67 11.30 -11.67
C SER A 53 -85.59 12.53 -11.63
N ASN A 54 -86.12 12.93 -12.79
CA ASN A 54 -87.56 12.77 -13.09
C ASN A 54 -87.84 12.96 -14.60
N PRO A 55 -88.94 12.37 -15.13
CA PRO A 55 -89.06 12.03 -16.53
C PRO A 55 -89.80 13.09 -17.35
N SER A 56 -89.82 12.82 -18.66
CA SER A 56 -90.72 13.29 -19.72
C SER A 56 -90.13 14.26 -20.74
N GLU A 57 -90.20 13.80 -21.99
CA GLU A 57 -90.22 14.54 -23.26
C GLU A 57 -88.92 14.59 -24.08
N THR A 58 -88.81 13.60 -24.96
CA THR A 58 -88.33 13.75 -26.36
C THR A 58 -89.36 14.53 -27.21
N PRO A 59 -89.07 14.99 -28.45
CA PRO A 59 -87.81 14.97 -29.20
C PRO A 59 -87.48 16.33 -29.89
N SER A 60 -86.25 16.49 -30.40
CA SER A 60 -85.98 16.59 -31.85
C SER A 60 -84.73 17.41 -32.20
N ASN A 61 -83.93 16.80 -33.10
CA ASN A 61 -83.11 17.42 -34.14
C ASN A 61 -81.88 18.24 -33.74
N ILE A 62 -80.78 18.29 -34.49
CA ILE A 62 -80.17 17.56 -35.61
C ILE A 62 -78.76 18.19 -35.63
N SER A 63 -77.72 17.39 -35.82
CA SER A 63 -76.38 17.77 -36.31
C SER A 63 -75.62 18.91 -35.62
N GLN A 64 -74.43 18.60 -35.09
CA GLN A 64 -73.16 19.09 -35.64
C GLN A 64 -71.99 18.53 -34.82
N LEU A 65 -71.35 17.49 -35.37
CA LEU A 65 -69.94 17.24 -35.11
C LEU A 65 -69.15 18.40 -35.73
N LYS A 66 -68.42 19.15 -34.91
CA LYS A 66 -67.16 19.81 -35.33
C LYS A 66 -66.28 20.08 -34.10
N ASN A 67 -65.23 19.27 -34.01
CA ASN A 67 -63.89 19.59 -33.52
C ASN A 67 -63.74 20.39 -32.22
N THR A 68 -63.37 19.67 -31.15
CA THR A 68 -62.49 20.19 -30.10
C THR A 68 -61.22 19.34 -30.06
N THR A 69 -60.21 19.80 -30.81
CA THR A 69 -58.80 19.51 -30.55
C THR A 69 -58.42 20.06 -29.19
N HIS A 70 -58.15 19.21 -28.19
CA HIS A 70 -57.49 19.63 -26.96
C HIS A 70 -56.49 18.59 -26.42
N ASN A 71 -55.26 19.07 -26.20
CA ASN A 71 -54.26 18.62 -25.23
C ASN A 71 -53.49 17.31 -25.44
N THR A 72 -52.82 17.15 -26.59
CA THR A 72 -51.66 16.25 -26.70
C THR A 72 -50.32 16.91 -26.33
N ASN A 73 -50.25 18.25 -26.28
CA ASN A 73 -49.02 18.99 -25.94
C ASN A 73 -48.75 19.05 -24.42
N THR A 74 -49.78 19.14 -23.59
CA THR A 74 -49.64 19.22 -22.12
C THR A 74 -49.13 17.92 -21.52
N SER A 75 -49.60 16.77 -22.04
CA SER A 75 -49.13 15.44 -21.65
C SER A 75 -47.65 15.24 -22.00
N LYS A 76 -47.23 15.63 -23.22
CA LYS A 76 -45.83 15.53 -23.66
C LYS A 76 -44.90 16.41 -22.81
N ASN A 77 -45.33 17.63 -22.48
CA ASN A 77 -44.56 18.53 -21.62
C ASN A 77 -44.41 17.98 -20.19
N MET A 78 -45.46 17.37 -19.64
CA MET A 78 -45.41 16.77 -18.30
C MET A 78 -44.49 15.55 -18.24
N THR A 79 -44.49 14.69 -19.28
CA THR A 79 -43.51 13.58 -19.39
C THR A 79 -42.07 14.09 -19.54
N SER A 80 -41.85 15.16 -20.31
CA SER A 80 -40.51 15.75 -20.47
C SER A 80 -39.99 16.35 -19.15
N ILE A 81 -40.85 17.03 -18.38
CA ILE A 81 -40.51 17.56 -17.06
C ILE A 81 -40.17 16.42 -16.08
N LEU A 82 -40.97 15.35 -16.08
CA LEU A 82 -40.73 14.19 -15.21
C LEU A 82 -39.39 13.51 -15.53
N ILE A 83 -39.03 13.38 -16.81
CA ILE A 83 -37.74 12.83 -17.24
C ILE A 83 -36.58 13.71 -16.77
N ILE A 84 -36.69 15.04 -16.90
CA ILE A 84 -35.64 15.98 -16.45
C ILE A 84 -35.44 15.88 -14.93
N VAL A 85 -36.52 15.81 -14.16
CA VAL A 85 -36.46 15.66 -12.70
C VAL A 85 -35.80 14.33 -12.32
N LEU A 86 -36.16 13.22 -12.98
CA LEU A 86 -35.55 11.91 -12.74
C LEU A 86 -34.05 11.90 -13.08
N VAL A 87 -33.65 12.56 -14.17
CA VAL A 87 -32.23 12.71 -14.55
C VAL A 87 -31.49 13.56 -13.52
N MET A 88 -32.07 14.66 -13.04
CA MET A 88 -31.44 15.47 -11.99
C MET A 88 -31.29 14.70 -10.68
N ILE A 89 -32.30 13.94 -10.26
CA ILE A 89 -32.23 13.06 -9.08
C ILE A 89 -31.13 12.01 -9.28
N LEU A 90 -31.04 11.39 -10.46
CA LEU A 90 -29.99 10.43 -10.77
C LEU A 90 -28.59 11.05 -10.70
N VAL A 91 -28.41 12.25 -11.26
CA VAL A 91 -27.14 12.99 -11.19
C VAL A 91 -26.78 13.35 -9.75
N ILE A 92 -27.75 13.82 -8.96
CA ILE A 92 -27.56 14.10 -7.53
C ILE A 92 -27.20 12.83 -6.77
N VAL A 93 -27.88 11.71 -7.01
CA VAL A 93 -27.56 10.41 -6.39
C VAL A 93 -26.18 9.93 -6.80
N ILE A 94 -25.77 10.10 -8.06
CA ILE A 94 -24.41 9.79 -8.54
C ILE A 94 -23.37 10.68 -7.85
N PHE A 95 -23.62 11.99 -7.75
CA PHE A 95 -22.73 12.92 -7.05
C PHE A 95 -22.67 12.62 -5.54
N TYR A 96 -23.79 12.28 -4.92
CA TYR A 96 -23.85 11.90 -3.50
C TYR A 96 -23.12 10.58 -3.26
N ARG A 97 -23.28 9.59 -4.16
CA ARG A 97 -22.55 8.32 -4.12
C ARG A 97 -21.05 8.48 -4.37
N LYS A 98 -20.63 9.36 -5.29
CA LYS A 98 -19.22 9.72 -5.50
C LYS A 98 -18.64 10.47 -4.29
N GLY A 99 -19.42 11.34 -3.65
CA GLY A 99 -18.99 12.10 -2.47
C GLY A 99 -18.96 11.30 -1.16
N ASN A 100 -19.71 10.20 -1.07
CA ASN A 100 -19.76 9.30 0.09
C ASN A 100 -19.01 7.97 -0.10
N GLN A 101 -18.31 7.76 -1.21
CA GLN A 101 -17.26 6.76 -1.20
C GLN A 101 -16.20 7.23 -0.21
N LYS A 102 -16.20 6.66 1.00
CA LYS A 102 -14.99 6.67 1.82
C LYS A 102 -13.89 6.07 0.94
N CYS A 103 -12.96 6.89 0.46
CA CYS A 103 -11.68 6.39 0.00
C CYS A 103 -11.12 5.60 1.16
N VAL A 104 -11.16 4.27 1.06
CA VAL A 104 -10.48 3.41 2.01
C VAL A 104 -9.00 3.66 1.73
N SER A 105 -8.37 4.48 2.56
CA SER A 105 -6.94 4.76 2.45
C SER A 105 -6.18 3.43 2.56
N PRO A 106 -5.23 3.14 1.66
CA PRO A 106 -4.53 1.87 1.63
C PRO A 106 -3.85 1.59 2.98
N VAL A 107 -3.96 0.34 3.46
CA VAL A 107 -3.36 -0.07 4.73
C VAL A 107 -1.94 -0.62 4.46
N PRO A 108 -0.89 -0.08 5.09
CA PRO A 108 0.49 -0.51 4.86
C PRO A 108 0.80 -1.81 5.63
N ILE A 109 0.14 -2.92 5.30
CA ILE A 109 0.22 -4.19 6.06
C ILE A 109 1.67 -4.66 6.24
N SER A 110 2.47 -4.63 5.16
CA SER A 110 3.88 -5.01 5.14
C SER A 110 4.74 -3.92 4.52
N VAL A 111 5.63 -3.32 5.31
CA VAL A 111 6.49 -2.20 4.89
C VAL A 111 7.94 -2.66 4.76
N ASN A 112 8.63 -2.27 3.69
CA ASN A 112 10.07 -2.46 3.53
C ASN A 112 10.78 -1.15 3.88
N TYR A 113 11.43 -1.09 5.04
CA TYR A 113 12.17 0.08 5.46
C TYR A 113 13.64 -0.04 5.03
N HIS A 114 13.99 0.73 4.00
CA HIS A 114 15.34 0.89 3.50
C HIS A 114 16.06 1.96 4.33
N LEU A 115 16.54 1.56 5.51
CA LEU A 115 17.08 2.48 6.53
C LEU A 115 18.38 3.19 6.12
N THR A 116 19.09 2.67 5.13
CA THR A 116 20.36 3.20 4.65
C THR A 116 20.54 2.85 3.18
N ARG A 117 21.28 3.69 2.47
CA ARG A 117 21.75 3.43 1.10
C ARG A 117 23.18 2.87 1.06
N LYS A 118 23.92 2.88 2.18
CA LYS A 118 25.28 2.32 2.22
C LYS A 118 25.25 0.81 2.17
N CYS A 119 26.14 0.23 1.36
CA CYS A 119 26.35 -1.21 1.27
C CYS A 119 27.85 -1.50 1.19
N ASN A 120 28.27 -2.66 1.72
CA ASN A 120 29.65 -3.13 1.64
C ASN A 120 29.90 -4.03 0.40
N TYR A 121 28.87 -4.30 -0.40
CA TYR A 121 28.93 -5.04 -1.67
C TYR A 121 28.63 -4.10 -2.85
N GLU A 122 28.95 -4.57 -4.07
CA GLU A 122 28.95 -3.73 -5.28
C GLU A 122 28.15 -4.36 -6.42
N CYS A 123 27.06 -5.05 -6.10
CA CYS A 123 26.25 -5.78 -7.09
C CYS A 123 25.86 -4.88 -8.27
N GLY A 124 26.20 -5.30 -9.48
CA GLY A 124 26.08 -4.47 -10.68
C GLY A 124 24.65 -4.10 -11.06
N PHE A 125 23.66 -4.87 -10.59
CA PHE A 125 22.23 -4.60 -10.79
C PHE A 125 21.53 -3.91 -9.61
N CYS A 126 22.25 -3.49 -8.55
CA CYS A 126 21.61 -2.96 -7.35
C CYS A 126 20.66 -1.79 -7.66
N PHE A 127 19.39 -1.91 -7.26
CA PHE A 127 18.32 -0.93 -7.52
C PHE A 127 18.12 0.12 -6.41
N HIS A 128 18.96 0.09 -5.38
CA HIS A 128 18.86 0.95 -4.20
C HIS A 128 20.28 1.37 -3.78
N THR A 129 20.84 2.26 -4.58
CA THR A 129 22.26 2.57 -4.63
C THR A 129 22.66 3.61 -3.58
N ALA A 130 23.97 3.66 -3.27
CA ALA A 130 24.61 4.49 -2.26
C ALA A 130 24.64 6.00 -2.58
N LYS A 131 23.48 6.58 -2.91
CA LYS A 131 23.31 8.01 -3.23
C LYS A 131 23.45 8.92 -2.02
N THR A 132 23.16 8.40 -0.83
CA THR A 132 23.23 9.13 0.43
C THR A 132 23.92 8.27 1.49
N SER A 133 24.46 8.93 2.50
CA SER A 133 25.00 8.32 3.71
C SER A 133 24.09 8.48 4.93
N TYR A 134 22.92 9.10 4.72
CA TYR A 134 22.00 9.47 5.77
C TYR A 134 21.40 8.23 6.43
N ILE A 135 21.23 8.35 7.75
CA ILE A 135 20.45 7.43 8.56
C ILE A 135 19.65 8.28 9.53
N LEU A 136 18.39 7.93 9.68
CA LEU A 136 17.48 8.62 10.56
C LEU A 136 17.90 8.40 12.03
N PRO A 137 17.79 9.40 12.93
CA PRO A 137 17.99 9.19 14.36
C PRO A 137 17.07 8.10 14.90
N LEU A 138 17.53 7.32 15.89
CA LEU A 138 16.80 6.16 16.42
C LEU A 138 15.39 6.53 16.89
N GLU A 139 15.24 7.65 17.58
CA GLU A 139 13.96 8.09 18.13
C GLU A 139 12.98 8.55 17.03
N ASP A 140 13.47 9.24 16.00
CA ASP A 140 12.64 9.58 14.84
C ASP A 140 12.20 8.33 14.09
N ALA A 141 13.05 7.30 14.04
CA ALA A 141 12.70 6.04 13.40
C ALA A 141 11.62 5.30 14.20
N LYS A 142 11.74 5.26 15.53
CA LYS A 142 10.66 4.73 16.40
C LYS A 142 9.36 5.49 16.22
N LYS A 143 9.41 6.83 16.11
CA LYS A 143 8.23 7.66 15.84
C LYS A 143 7.56 7.29 14.52
N GLY A 144 8.31 7.19 13.43
CA GLY A 144 7.75 6.82 12.12
C GLY A 144 7.20 5.39 12.08
N LEU A 145 7.87 4.43 12.73
CA LEU A 145 7.35 3.06 12.85
C LEU A 145 6.06 3.01 13.69
N SER A 146 5.94 3.87 14.71
CA SER A 146 4.70 4.02 15.48
C SER A 146 3.56 4.56 14.61
N LEU A 147 3.83 5.54 13.74
CA LEU A 147 2.84 6.05 12.79
C LEU A 147 2.39 4.96 11.81
N LEU A 148 3.32 4.14 11.31
CA LEU A 148 2.98 3.01 10.43
C LEU A 148 2.14 1.95 11.15
N LYS A 149 2.46 1.63 12.42
CA LYS A 149 1.65 0.72 13.24
C LYS A 149 0.23 1.26 13.43
N GLN A 150 0.08 2.55 13.75
CA GLN A 150 -1.23 3.20 13.89
C GLN A 150 -2.02 3.17 12.58
N ALA A 151 -1.34 3.27 11.44
CA ALA A 151 -1.94 3.13 10.12
C ALA A 151 -2.30 1.68 9.73
N GLY A 152 -1.94 0.68 10.55
CA GLY A 152 -2.31 -0.72 10.36
C GLY A 152 -1.18 -1.65 9.92
N MET A 153 0.08 -1.20 9.99
CA MET A 153 1.23 -2.06 9.73
C MET A 153 1.28 -3.24 10.72
N LYS A 154 1.44 -4.44 10.15
CA LYS A 154 1.58 -5.71 10.89
C LYS A 154 2.97 -6.29 10.77
N LYS A 155 3.66 -5.99 9.67
CA LYS A 155 4.98 -6.52 9.35
C LYS A 155 5.95 -5.44 8.89
N LEU A 156 7.16 -5.49 9.44
CA LEU A 156 8.27 -4.65 9.02
C LEU A 156 9.40 -5.50 8.46
N ASN A 157 9.96 -5.08 7.32
CA ASN A 157 11.15 -5.65 6.74
C ASN A 157 12.27 -4.60 6.68
N PHE A 158 13.34 -4.80 7.44
CA PHE A 158 14.55 -3.99 7.33
C PHE A 158 15.33 -4.39 6.08
N ALA A 159 15.60 -3.43 5.19
CA ALA A 159 16.33 -3.61 3.94
C ALA A 159 17.14 -2.34 3.62
N GLY A 160 17.48 -2.10 2.36
CA GLY A 160 18.26 -0.95 1.90
C GLY A 160 19.58 -1.39 1.28
N GLY A 161 20.65 -0.64 1.53
CA GLY A 161 22.00 -0.98 1.09
C GLY A 161 22.49 -2.26 1.77
N GLU A 162 22.94 -2.16 3.01
CA GLU A 162 23.15 -3.30 3.92
C GLU A 162 22.77 -2.95 5.36
N PRO A 163 21.62 -3.44 5.88
CA PRO A 163 21.19 -3.19 7.27
C PRO A 163 22.25 -3.51 8.33
N MET A 164 23.04 -4.56 8.11
CA MET A 164 24.03 -5.03 9.09
C MET A 164 25.30 -4.16 9.15
N MET A 165 25.38 -3.08 8.36
CA MET A 165 26.31 -1.99 8.65
C MET A 165 25.93 -1.21 9.92
N TYR A 166 24.67 -1.30 10.35
CA TYR A 166 24.14 -0.60 11.52
C TYR A 166 23.45 -1.56 12.50
N PRO A 167 24.15 -2.59 13.02
CA PRO A 167 23.53 -3.70 13.74
C PRO A 167 22.84 -3.26 15.04
N LYS A 168 23.43 -2.32 15.80
CA LYS A 168 22.80 -1.79 17.02
C LYS A 168 21.47 -1.07 16.71
N PHE A 169 21.45 -0.27 15.65
CA PHE A 169 20.25 0.46 15.24
C PHE A 169 19.13 -0.50 14.82
N VAL A 170 19.44 -1.48 13.96
CA VAL A 170 18.49 -2.51 13.52
C VAL A 170 17.99 -3.36 14.70
N GLY A 171 18.89 -3.76 15.60
CA GLY A 171 18.55 -4.55 16.79
C GLY A 171 17.59 -3.83 17.73
N GLU A 172 17.87 -2.55 18.04
CA GLU A 172 16.98 -1.74 18.89
C GLU A 172 15.61 -1.52 18.25
N LEU A 173 15.55 -1.26 16.93
CA LEU A 173 14.26 -1.12 16.25
C LEU A 173 13.51 -2.44 16.17
N ALA A 174 14.18 -3.59 15.98
CA ALA A 174 13.55 -4.90 16.01
C ALA A 174 12.94 -5.20 17.38
N ARG A 175 13.69 -4.92 18.46
CA ARG A 175 13.19 -5.01 19.84
C ARG A 175 11.94 -4.13 20.01
N PHE A 176 12.05 -2.83 19.71
CA PHE A 176 10.96 -1.86 19.78
C PHE A 176 9.71 -2.35 19.03
N CYS A 177 9.87 -2.84 17.79
CA CYS A 177 8.78 -3.34 16.97
C CYS A 177 8.06 -4.54 17.59
N LYS A 178 8.79 -5.48 18.20
CA LYS A 178 8.17 -6.66 18.82
C LYS A 178 7.60 -6.39 20.20
N THR A 179 8.32 -5.63 21.04
CA THR A 179 7.95 -5.46 22.46
C THR A 179 7.01 -4.29 22.70
N GLU A 180 7.21 -3.18 22.00
CA GLU A 180 6.46 -1.93 22.26
C GLU A 180 5.34 -1.73 21.23
N LEU A 181 5.58 -2.02 19.95
CA LEU A 181 4.55 -1.91 18.90
C LEU A 181 3.70 -3.17 18.72
N GLY A 182 4.15 -4.32 19.22
CA GLY A 182 3.47 -5.60 19.02
C GLY A 182 3.25 -5.93 17.54
N LEU A 183 4.29 -5.77 16.71
CA LEU A 183 4.24 -6.24 15.31
C LEU A 183 4.20 -7.77 15.27
N GLU A 184 3.38 -8.29 14.35
CA GLU A 184 3.27 -9.72 14.12
C GLU A 184 4.63 -10.26 13.65
N SER A 185 5.26 -9.59 12.67
CA SER A 185 6.52 -10.04 12.06
C SER A 185 7.54 -8.92 11.88
N VAL A 186 8.79 -9.23 12.24
CA VAL A 186 9.96 -8.41 11.94
C VAL A 186 10.95 -9.25 11.14
N SER A 187 11.34 -8.75 9.95
CA SER A 187 12.29 -9.42 9.08
C SER A 187 13.46 -8.54 8.68
N ILE A 188 14.57 -9.16 8.32
CA ILE A 188 15.77 -8.49 7.80
C ILE A 188 16.12 -9.11 6.44
N VAL A 189 16.31 -8.27 5.42
CA VAL A 189 16.96 -8.63 4.16
C VAL A 189 18.42 -8.16 4.22
N THR A 190 19.36 -9.09 4.05
CA THR A 190 20.80 -8.82 4.15
C THR A 190 21.57 -9.58 3.08
N ASN A 191 22.75 -9.10 2.72
CA ASN A 191 23.74 -9.87 1.96
C ASN A 191 24.47 -10.93 2.83
N GLY A 192 24.18 -10.95 4.15
CA GLY A 192 24.70 -11.92 5.12
C GLY A 192 26.13 -11.66 5.59
N SER A 193 26.87 -10.79 4.90
CA SER A 193 28.33 -10.74 5.04
C SER A 193 28.85 -10.11 6.33
N LEU A 194 27.99 -9.37 7.03
CA LEU A 194 28.27 -8.64 8.26
C LEU A 194 27.45 -9.12 9.46
N VAL A 195 26.60 -10.15 9.30
CA VAL A 195 25.85 -10.71 10.43
C VAL A 195 26.81 -11.44 11.34
N LYS A 196 26.92 -10.98 12.59
CA LYS A 196 27.77 -11.61 13.60
C LYS A 196 26.91 -12.48 14.53
N PRO A 197 27.42 -13.61 15.04
CA PRO A 197 26.69 -14.45 16.01
C PRO A 197 26.17 -13.65 17.22
N GLN A 198 26.97 -12.71 17.73
CA GLN A 198 26.58 -11.85 18.86
C GLN A 198 25.30 -11.03 18.58
N PHE A 199 25.07 -10.60 17.34
CA PHE A 199 23.86 -9.86 17.00
C PHE A 199 22.61 -10.74 17.14
N LEU A 200 22.69 -12.00 16.70
CA LEU A 200 21.57 -12.95 16.82
C LEU A 200 21.40 -13.47 18.25
N ALA A 201 22.48 -13.60 19.01
CA ALA A 201 22.40 -13.90 20.44
C ALA A 201 21.66 -12.80 21.21
N THR A 202 21.92 -11.52 20.91
CA THR A 202 21.26 -10.38 21.57
C THR A 202 19.84 -10.14 21.04
N PHE A 203 19.64 -10.10 19.72
CA PHE A 203 18.40 -9.62 19.11
C PHE A 203 17.58 -10.68 18.38
N GLY A 204 18.10 -11.89 18.20
CA GLY A 204 17.47 -12.97 17.42
C GLY A 204 16.06 -13.34 17.92
N ARG A 205 15.80 -13.18 19.23
CA ARG A 205 14.46 -13.39 19.80
C ARG A 205 13.40 -12.45 19.20
N PHE A 206 13.78 -11.25 18.76
CA PHE A 206 12.89 -10.25 18.16
C PHE A 206 12.82 -10.33 16.63
N ILE A 207 13.53 -11.26 16.02
CA ILE A 207 13.57 -11.42 14.55
C ILE A 207 12.83 -12.70 14.20
N ASP A 208 11.85 -12.57 13.30
CA ASP A 208 11.06 -13.70 12.81
C ASP A 208 11.72 -14.33 11.58
N ILE A 209 12.21 -13.50 10.64
CA ILE A 209 12.77 -13.94 9.37
C ILE A 209 14.09 -13.25 9.06
N ILE A 210 15.10 -14.01 8.66
CA ILE A 210 16.29 -13.50 7.98
C ILE A 210 16.25 -13.98 6.53
N ALA A 211 16.18 -13.03 5.61
CA ALA A 211 16.24 -13.25 4.18
C ALA A 211 17.63 -12.90 3.65
N VAL A 212 18.38 -13.91 3.20
CA VAL A 212 19.72 -13.71 2.66
C VAL A 212 19.66 -13.61 1.15
N SER A 213 20.31 -12.59 0.60
CA SER A 213 20.47 -12.43 -0.85
C SER A 213 21.60 -13.34 -1.33
N CYS A 214 21.26 -14.37 -2.09
CA CYS A 214 22.19 -15.34 -2.68
C CYS A 214 21.77 -15.57 -4.14
N ASP A 215 22.60 -15.14 -5.09
CA ASP A 215 22.24 -15.15 -6.50
C ASP A 215 22.82 -16.34 -7.27
N SER A 216 23.85 -17.00 -6.76
CA SER A 216 24.53 -18.11 -7.40
C SER A 216 25.19 -19.00 -6.35
N PHE A 217 25.22 -20.31 -6.57
CA PHE A 217 26.00 -21.28 -5.82
C PHE A 217 27.37 -21.55 -6.45
N ASP A 218 27.71 -20.86 -7.53
CA ASP A 218 29.08 -20.64 -8.00
C ASP A 218 29.63 -19.29 -7.50
N GLU A 219 30.73 -19.34 -6.75
CA GLU A 219 31.36 -18.14 -6.18
C GLU A 219 31.97 -17.25 -7.27
N ALA A 220 32.46 -17.81 -8.37
CA ALA A 220 32.99 -17.01 -9.48
C ALA A 220 31.88 -16.17 -10.14
N THR A 221 30.68 -16.74 -10.27
CA THR A 221 29.48 -16.03 -10.73
C THR A 221 29.04 -14.95 -9.73
N ASN A 222 29.09 -15.20 -8.42
CA ASN A 222 28.86 -14.15 -7.41
C ASN A 222 29.85 -12.98 -7.53
N VAL A 223 31.14 -13.25 -7.77
CA VAL A 223 32.15 -12.21 -8.02
C VAL A 223 31.83 -11.41 -9.28
N LYS A 224 31.46 -12.07 -10.39
CA LYS A 224 31.04 -11.39 -11.63
C LYS A 224 29.81 -10.50 -11.42
N ILE A 225 28.88 -10.94 -10.57
CA ILE A 225 27.70 -10.16 -10.19
C ILE A 225 28.06 -8.94 -9.34
N GLY A 226 29.20 -8.98 -8.62
CA GLY A 226 29.59 -8.00 -7.60
C GLY A 226 29.06 -8.34 -6.20
N ARG A 227 28.61 -9.59 -5.98
CA ARG A 227 28.13 -10.13 -4.70
C ARG A 227 29.33 -10.63 -3.88
N GLY A 228 30.11 -9.70 -3.34
CA GLY A 228 31.30 -10.01 -2.56
C GLY A 228 32.53 -10.25 -3.42
N ARG A 229 33.57 -10.84 -2.81
CA ARG A 229 34.91 -11.01 -3.40
C ARG A 229 35.46 -12.45 -3.26
N GLY A 230 34.58 -13.45 -3.17
CA GLY A 230 35.02 -14.86 -3.08
C GLY A 230 34.71 -15.60 -1.78
N SER A 231 33.88 -15.04 -0.89
CA SER A 231 33.50 -15.67 0.40
C SER A 231 32.00 -15.54 0.71
N HIS A 232 31.17 -15.31 -0.30
CA HIS A 232 29.74 -15.09 -0.10
C HIS A 232 29.05 -16.38 0.37
N LEU A 233 29.32 -17.51 -0.28
CA LEU A 233 28.69 -18.79 0.04
C LEU A 233 29.08 -19.35 1.40
N GLU A 234 30.33 -19.12 1.82
CA GLU A 234 30.79 -19.47 3.16
C GLU A 234 29.95 -18.75 4.24
N LYS A 235 29.82 -17.42 4.10
CA LYS A 235 29.06 -16.58 5.03
C LYS A 235 27.56 -16.88 4.99
N PHE A 236 27.02 -17.16 3.81
CA PHE A 236 25.64 -17.60 3.63
C PHE A 236 25.36 -18.89 4.40
N THR A 237 26.23 -19.89 4.26
CA THR A 237 26.09 -21.19 4.93
C THR A 237 26.22 -21.06 6.45
N GLN A 238 27.21 -20.29 6.93
CA GLN A 238 27.36 -19.99 8.35
C GLN A 238 26.11 -19.33 8.93
N LEU A 239 25.54 -18.34 8.23
CA LEU A 239 24.34 -17.65 8.67
C LEU A 239 23.11 -18.57 8.70
N ARG A 240 22.99 -19.49 7.74
CA ARG A 240 21.92 -20.51 7.72
C ARG A 240 21.95 -21.39 8.98
N ILE A 241 23.13 -21.79 9.43
CA ILE A 241 23.31 -22.59 10.65
C ILE A 241 22.89 -21.77 11.88
N ILE A 242 23.39 -20.55 12.02
CA ILE A 242 23.08 -19.71 13.19
C ILE A 242 21.58 -19.37 13.26
N CYS A 243 20.93 -19.14 12.11
CA CYS A 243 19.48 -18.91 12.08
C CYS A 243 18.69 -20.12 12.63
N GLN A 244 19.13 -21.34 12.31
CA GLN A 244 18.51 -22.57 12.81
C GLN A 244 18.66 -22.71 14.32
N GLU A 245 19.86 -22.44 14.86
CA GLU A 245 20.13 -22.48 16.30
C GLU A 245 19.23 -21.51 17.09
N HIS A 246 18.83 -20.40 16.48
CA HIS A 246 17.98 -19.37 17.11
C HIS A 246 16.49 -19.51 16.75
N GLY A 247 16.09 -20.56 16.01
CA GLY A 247 14.71 -20.75 15.56
C GLY A 247 14.19 -19.64 14.64
N ILE A 248 15.09 -18.96 13.90
CA ILE A 248 14.74 -17.88 12.97
C ILE A 248 14.41 -18.50 11.61
N LYS A 249 13.27 -18.11 11.02
CA LYS A 249 12.88 -18.58 9.70
C LYS A 249 13.88 -18.07 8.64
N PHE A 250 14.56 -18.99 7.95
CA PHE A 250 15.57 -18.66 6.95
C PHE A 250 14.96 -18.59 5.53
N LYS A 251 15.10 -17.42 4.88
CA LYS A 251 14.61 -17.15 3.54
C LYS A 251 15.76 -16.88 2.58
N VAL A 252 15.62 -17.32 1.33
CA VAL A 252 16.58 -16.99 0.27
C VAL A 252 15.91 -16.03 -0.72
N ASN A 253 16.65 -15.00 -1.12
CA ASN A 253 16.30 -14.11 -2.22
C ASN A 253 17.36 -14.25 -3.31
N THR A 254 16.94 -14.47 -4.55
CA THR A 254 17.81 -14.62 -5.73
C THR A 254 17.35 -13.64 -6.79
N VAL A 255 18.25 -12.82 -7.32
CA VAL A 255 18.00 -12.03 -8.52
C VAL A 255 18.52 -12.79 -9.73
N VAL A 256 17.59 -13.29 -10.53
CA VAL A 256 17.86 -14.01 -11.77
C VAL A 256 18.23 -12.99 -12.86
N ASN A 257 19.43 -13.15 -13.40
CA ASN A 257 20.09 -12.23 -14.31
C ASN A 257 20.93 -13.00 -15.34
N LYS A 258 21.59 -12.26 -16.24
CA LYS A 258 22.37 -12.80 -17.36
C LYS A 258 23.41 -13.85 -16.94
N TYR A 259 23.95 -13.77 -15.73
CA TYR A 259 25.02 -14.66 -15.29
C TYR A 259 24.55 -15.96 -14.64
N ASN A 260 23.28 -16.06 -14.20
CA ASN A 260 22.79 -17.20 -13.42
C ASN A 260 21.48 -17.81 -13.95
N PHE A 261 20.85 -17.26 -14.99
CA PHE A 261 19.55 -17.77 -15.47
C PHE A 261 19.60 -19.22 -15.98
N GLU A 262 20.77 -19.71 -16.36
CA GLU A 262 20.99 -21.11 -16.80
C GLU A 262 21.42 -22.04 -15.67
N GLU A 263 21.72 -21.51 -14.48
CA GLU A 263 22.16 -22.29 -13.34
C GLU A 263 21.06 -23.28 -12.89
N ASP A 264 21.48 -24.41 -12.34
CA ASP A 264 20.59 -25.36 -11.68
C ASP A 264 20.93 -25.37 -10.19
N MET A 265 20.07 -24.73 -9.41
CA MET A 265 20.25 -24.52 -7.97
C MET A 265 19.47 -25.54 -7.15
N ARG A 266 18.89 -26.59 -7.76
CA ARG A 266 17.98 -27.51 -7.07
C ARG A 266 18.63 -28.19 -5.89
N THR A 267 19.80 -28.80 -6.10
CA THR A 267 20.53 -29.53 -5.06
C THR A 267 20.88 -28.62 -3.89
N ASP A 268 21.43 -27.43 -4.17
CA ASP A 268 21.86 -26.49 -3.15
C ASP A 268 20.67 -25.93 -2.35
N ILE A 269 19.60 -25.51 -3.01
CA ILE A 269 18.41 -24.98 -2.32
C ILE A 269 17.72 -26.08 -1.49
N GLN A 270 17.65 -27.31 -2.00
CA GLN A 270 17.12 -28.44 -1.23
C GLN A 270 17.96 -28.71 0.02
N ALA A 271 19.29 -28.63 -0.07
CA ALA A 271 20.18 -28.80 1.08
C ALA A 271 20.02 -27.66 2.11
N ILE A 272 19.83 -26.43 1.65
CA ILE A 272 19.58 -25.27 2.53
C ILE A 272 18.20 -25.34 3.18
N ALA A 273 17.21 -25.91 2.49
CA ALA A 273 15.82 -26.01 2.92
C ALA A 273 15.27 -24.67 3.48
N PRO A 274 15.31 -23.57 2.71
CA PRO A 274 14.72 -22.33 3.16
C PRO A 274 13.20 -22.46 3.22
N PHE A 275 12.55 -21.87 4.22
CA PHE A 275 11.07 -21.93 4.28
C PHE A 275 10.41 -21.18 3.11
N ARG A 276 11.18 -20.29 2.47
CA ARG A 276 10.76 -19.55 1.28
C ARG A 276 11.98 -19.16 0.44
N TRP A 277 11.90 -19.38 -0.86
CA TRP A 277 12.88 -18.95 -1.84
C TRP A 277 12.21 -18.03 -2.86
N LYS A 278 12.58 -16.74 -2.83
CA LYS A 278 12.07 -15.75 -3.79
C LYS A 278 13.06 -15.54 -4.92
N CYS A 279 12.60 -15.75 -6.15
CA CYS A 279 13.37 -15.53 -7.36
C CYS A 279 12.80 -14.32 -8.09
N PHE A 280 13.58 -13.25 -8.14
CA PHE A 280 13.23 -12.00 -8.81
C PHE A 280 13.85 -11.98 -10.20
N GLN A 281 13.09 -11.61 -11.21
CA GLN A 281 13.71 -11.19 -12.47
C GLN A 281 14.52 -9.90 -12.21
N VAL A 282 15.69 -9.74 -12.80
CA VAL A 282 16.44 -8.49 -12.66
C VAL A 282 15.61 -7.29 -13.16
N LEU A 283 15.60 -6.22 -12.35
CA LEU A 283 14.80 -5.02 -12.59
C LEU A 283 15.69 -3.80 -12.85
N VAL A 284 15.38 -3.07 -13.91
CA VAL A 284 15.95 -1.76 -14.22
C VAL A 284 15.06 -0.68 -13.60
N VAL A 285 15.67 0.23 -12.84
CA VAL A 285 15.04 1.33 -12.11
C VAL A 285 15.72 2.64 -12.50
N LYS A 286 14.90 3.57 -13.02
CA LYS A 286 15.36 4.87 -13.50
C LYS A 286 16.13 5.63 -12.42
N GLY A 287 17.30 6.14 -12.77
CA GLY A 287 18.17 6.92 -11.89
C GLY A 287 18.89 6.09 -10.81
N GLU A 288 18.63 4.80 -10.67
CA GLU A 288 19.34 3.91 -9.74
C GLU A 288 20.36 3.04 -10.50
N ASN A 289 19.91 2.37 -11.57
CA ASN A 289 20.73 1.38 -12.28
C ASN A 289 20.43 1.29 -13.80
N ASP A 290 19.87 2.32 -14.40
CA ASP A 290 19.34 2.30 -15.77
C ASP A 290 20.34 2.70 -16.87
N SER A 291 21.55 3.11 -16.51
CA SER A 291 22.58 3.50 -17.48
C SER A 291 23.99 3.30 -16.94
N ASP A 292 24.99 3.44 -17.81
CA ASP A 292 26.41 3.52 -17.46
C ASP A 292 26.79 4.83 -16.74
N VAL A 293 25.90 5.83 -16.76
CA VAL A 293 26.06 7.09 -16.03
C VAL A 293 25.60 6.97 -14.57
N THR A 294 24.66 6.07 -14.26
CA THR A 294 24.26 5.79 -12.88
C THR A 294 25.35 5.02 -12.12
N LEU A 295 25.27 4.99 -10.78
CA LEU A 295 26.26 4.29 -9.95
C LEU A 295 26.35 2.78 -10.27
N ARG A 296 25.27 2.23 -10.82
CA ARG A 296 25.14 0.84 -11.26
C ARG A 296 24.53 0.83 -12.66
N ASP A 297 24.72 -0.28 -13.37
CA ASP A 297 24.18 -0.47 -14.72
C ASP A 297 23.60 -1.89 -14.82
N ALA A 298 22.30 -2.00 -14.54
CA ALA A 298 21.55 -3.23 -14.62
C ALA A 298 21.25 -3.64 -16.06
N THR A 299 21.41 -2.76 -17.06
CA THR A 299 21.11 -3.10 -18.47
C THR A 299 21.98 -4.25 -18.97
N ARG A 300 23.20 -4.36 -18.43
CA ARG A 300 24.18 -5.44 -18.71
C ARG A 300 23.80 -6.79 -18.10
N PHE A 301 22.82 -6.80 -17.19
CA PHE A 301 22.36 -7.96 -16.44
C PHE A 301 21.00 -8.49 -16.91
N VAL A 302 20.27 -7.71 -17.73
CA VAL A 302 18.90 -8.01 -18.16
C VAL A 302 18.79 -9.37 -18.85
N ILE A 303 17.70 -10.05 -18.55
CA ILE A 303 17.23 -11.27 -19.22
C ILE A 303 15.80 -11.07 -19.71
N SER A 304 15.44 -11.76 -20.79
CA SER A 304 14.06 -11.80 -21.30
C SER A 304 13.12 -12.51 -20.34
N ASP A 305 11.81 -12.23 -20.47
CA ASP A 305 10.78 -12.93 -19.71
C ASP A 305 10.80 -14.44 -19.98
N ASN A 306 11.16 -14.87 -21.20
CA ASN A 306 11.31 -16.27 -21.54
C ASN A 306 12.50 -16.93 -20.81
N GLN A 307 13.65 -16.24 -20.72
CA GLN A 307 14.79 -16.75 -19.95
C GLN A 307 14.46 -16.85 -18.46
N PHE A 308 13.75 -15.86 -17.91
CA PHE A 308 13.27 -15.94 -16.53
C PHE A 308 12.29 -17.09 -16.34
N LYS A 309 11.36 -17.30 -17.28
CA LYS A 309 10.43 -18.43 -17.27
C LYS A 309 11.19 -19.77 -17.32
N GLN A 310 12.21 -19.90 -18.15
CA GLN A 310 13.06 -21.11 -18.21
C GLN A 310 13.71 -21.42 -16.86
N PHE A 311 14.26 -20.41 -16.18
CA PHE A 311 14.76 -20.57 -14.82
C PHE A 311 13.66 -21.03 -13.86
N CYS A 312 12.47 -20.40 -13.92
CA CYS A 312 11.36 -20.76 -13.04
C CYS A 312 10.84 -22.18 -13.28
N ASP A 313 10.64 -22.58 -14.54
CA ASP A 313 10.14 -23.91 -14.91
C ASP A 313 11.08 -24.99 -14.35
N LYS A 314 12.40 -24.79 -14.44
CA LYS A 314 13.43 -25.70 -13.91
C LYS A 314 13.33 -25.91 -12.39
N HIS A 315 12.94 -24.87 -11.65
CA HIS A 315 13.01 -24.85 -10.18
C HIS A 315 11.64 -24.85 -9.48
N SER A 316 10.55 -24.80 -10.25
CA SER A 316 9.17 -24.65 -9.75
C SER A 316 8.70 -25.75 -8.81
N THR A 317 9.35 -26.92 -8.82
CA THR A 317 9.02 -28.06 -7.95
C THR A 317 9.70 -27.97 -6.58
N ILE A 318 10.53 -26.97 -6.31
CA ILE A 318 11.14 -26.80 -4.99
C ILE A 318 10.12 -26.20 -4.03
N ASP A 319 10.00 -26.79 -2.85
CA ASP A 319 9.15 -26.29 -1.77
C ASP A 319 9.52 -24.86 -1.37
N GLY A 320 8.51 -23.99 -1.27
CA GLY A 320 8.69 -22.59 -0.92
C GLY A 320 9.21 -21.70 -2.05
N PHE A 321 9.37 -22.21 -3.28
CA PHE A 321 9.71 -21.42 -4.47
C PHE A 321 8.62 -20.39 -4.78
N VAL A 322 9.04 -19.14 -5.04
CA VAL A 322 8.16 -18.02 -5.42
C VAL A 322 8.83 -17.18 -6.50
N ALA A 323 8.29 -17.22 -7.71
CA ALA A 323 8.72 -16.37 -8.82
C ALA A 323 8.10 -14.97 -8.74
N GLU A 324 8.92 -13.95 -9.01
CA GLU A 324 8.54 -12.53 -9.00
C GLU A 324 9.06 -11.87 -10.29
N PRO A 325 8.33 -12.01 -11.41
CA PRO A 325 8.67 -11.33 -12.66
C PRO A 325 8.48 -9.80 -12.57
N ASN A 326 9.10 -9.07 -13.49
CA ASN A 326 9.15 -7.60 -13.45
C ASN A 326 7.76 -6.92 -13.45
N ASN A 327 6.78 -7.49 -14.16
CA ASN A 327 5.41 -6.98 -14.19
C ASN A 327 4.69 -7.10 -12.84
N VAL A 328 5.08 -8.05 -11.98
CA VAL A 328 4.51 -8.22 -10.64
C VAL A 328 5.26 -7.36 -9.62
N MET A 329 6.58 -7.22 -9.77
CA MET A 329 7.40 -6.49 -8.79
C MET A 329 7.13 -4.98 -8.76
N LYS A 330 6.80 -4.36 -9.90
CA LYS A 330 6.71 -2.90 -10.01
C LYS A 330 5.64 -2.30 -9.09
N ASP A 331 4.49 -2.92 -8.86
CA ASP A 331 3.43 -2.19 -8.13
C ASP A 331 3.14 -2.73 -6.72
N SER A 332 3.94 -3.71 -6.27
CA SER A 332 3.53 -4.62 -5.19
C SER A 332 4.44 -4.64 -3.96
N TYR A 333 5.43 -3.75 -3.87
CA TYR A 333 6.20 -3.47 -2.64
C TYR A 333 6.05 -2.03 -2.16
N LEU A 334 5.61 -1.86 -0.91
CA LEU A 334 5.63 -0.57 -0.24
C LEU A 334 7.02 -0.38 0.37
N ILE A 335 7.78 0.54 -0.21
CA ILE A 335 9.17 0.81 0.14
C ILE A 335 9.24 2.18 0.79
N LEU A 336 9.83 2.21 1.98
CA LEU A 336 10.10 3.41 2.75
C LEU A 336 11.61 3.67 2.70
N ASP A 337 12.04 4.84 2.25
CA ASP A 337 13.45 5.20 2.13
C ASP A 337 14.08 5.65 3.46
N GLU A 338 15.34 6.06 3.41
CA GLU A 338 16.13 6.44 4.59
C GLU A 338 15.58 7.68 5.32
N TYR A 339 14.74 8.49 4.67
CA TYR A 339 14.07 9.67 5.21
C TYR A 339 12.62 9.40 5.63
N MET A 340 12.21 8.14 5.62
CA MET A 340 10.83 7.71 5.84
C MET A 340 9.83 8.27 4.82
N ARG A 341 10.23 8.33 3.55
CA ARG A 341 9.36 8.67 2.41
C ARG A 341 8.99 7.41 1.65
N PHE A 342 7.76 7.33 1.14
CA PHE A 342 7.39 6.24 0.25
C PHE A 342 8.00 6.47 -1.13
N LEU A 343 8.60 5.42 -1.68
CA LEU A 343 9.14 5.43 -3.04
C LEU A 343 8.05 5.01 -4.03
N ASP A 344 7.85 5.84 -5.05
CA ASP A 344 7.08 5.49 -6.24
C ASP A 344 8.06 5.10 -7.36
N LYS A 345 7.86 3.94 -7.98
CA LYS A 345 8.88 3.33 -8.86
C LYS A 345 8.89 3.99 -10.23
N GLY A 346 9.62 5.10 -10.30
CA GLY A 346 9.82 5.90 -11.52
C GLY A 346 9.45 7.38 -11.34
N ASN A 347 8.86 7.74 -10.20
CA ASN A 347 8.50 9.12 -9.84
C ASN A 347 9.27 9.56 -8.58
N ASP A 348 9.09 10.82 -8.22
CA ASP A 348 9.69 11.38 -7.01
C ASP A 348 9.12 10.73 -5.74
N PRO A 349 9.92 10.61 -4.67
CA PRO A 349 9.45 10.13 -3.37
C PRO A 349 8.32 11.01 -2.82
N SER A 350 7.46 10.44 -1.96
CA SER A 350 6.52 11.23 -1.16
C SER A 350 7.25 12.21 -0.22
N ALA A 351 6.51 13.14 0.40
CA ALA A 351 6.99 13.79 1.62
C ALA A 351 7.18 12.75 2.75
N SER A 352 7.99 13.07 3.76
CA SER A 352 8.25 12.13 4.87
C SER A 352 6.98 11.90 5.67
N ILE A 353 6.74 10.65 6.10
CA ILE A 353 5.61 10.33 6.99
C ILE A 353 5.74 11.07 8.34
N LEU A 354 6.95 11.50 8.72
CA LEU A 354 7.20 12.27 9.93
C LEU A 354 6.69 13.72 9.83
N GLU A 355 6.56 14.23 8.60
CA GLU A 355 6.12 15.59 8.30
C GLU A 355 4.62 15.63 8.00
N VAL A 356 4.16 14.74 7.11
CA VAL A 356 2.78 14.79 6.57
C VAL A 356 1.87 13.68 7.11
N GLY A 357 2.41 12.70 7.83
CA GLY A 357 1.69 11.50 8.26
C GLY A 357 1.59 10.44 7.17
N VAL A 358 1.27 9.20 7.58
CA VAL A 358 1.26 8.03 6.68
C VAL A 358 0.18 8.15 5.61
N GLU A 359 -1.03 8.57 5.96
CA GLU A 359 -2.14 8.65 5.01
C GLU A 359 -1.86 9.60 3.84
N LYS A 360 -1.39 10.82 4.13
CA LYS A 360 -1.07 11.80 3.08
C LYS A 360 0.10 11.35 2.22
N ALA A 361 1.13 10.76 2.82
CA ALA A 361 2.27 10.22 2.08
C ALA A 361 1.89 9.04 1.19
N LEU A 362 0.96 8.17 1.63
CA LEU A 362 0.44 7.07 0.82
C LEU A 362 -0.42 7.57 -0.34
N GLN A 363 -1.20 8.62 -0.15
CA GLN A 363 -2.02 9.20 -1.23
C GLN A 363 -1.18 9.81 -2.36
N SER A 364 0.08 10.19 -2.09
CA SER A 364 0.98 10.74 -3.11
C SER A 364 1.75 9.67 -3.90
N VAL A 365 1.61 8.39 -3.57
CA VAL A 365 2.28 7.29 -4.28
C VAL A 365 1.25 6.28 -4.79
N PHE A 366 1.53 5.67 -5.94
CA PHE A 366 0.70 4.57 -6.42
C PHE A 366 1.03 3.29 -5.66
N TRP A 367 0.05 2.72 -4.96
CA TRP A 367 0.20 1.44 -4.26
C TRP A 367 -0.89 0.45 -4.68
N ASP A 368 -0.49 -0.68 -5.26
CA ASP A 368 -1.43 -1.73 -5.67
C ASP A 368 -1.54 -2.84 -4.62
N GLU A 369 -2.49 -2.64 -3.70
CA GLU A 369 -2.83 -3.61 -2.66
C GLU A 369 -3.28 -4.97 -3.24
N LYS A 370 -3.94 -4.98 -4.41
CA LYS A 370 -4.41 -6.23 -5.03
C LYS A 370 -3.22 -7.06 -5.52
N ASN A 371 -2.25 -6.43 -6.17
CA ASN A 371 -1.04 -7.10 -6.61
C ASN A 371 -0.17 -7.56 -5.43
N PHE A 372 -0.16 -6.84 -4.30
CA PHE A 372 0.49 -7.30 -3.06
C PHE A 372 -0.11 -8.62 -2.55
N ILE A 373 -1.43 -8.77 -2.57
CA ILE A 373 -2.11 -10.02 -2.16
C ILE A 373 -1.85 -11.12 -3.20
N HIS A 374 -2.03 -10.82 -4.49
CA HIS A 374 -1.91 -11.80 -5.59
C HIS A 374 -0.56 -12.51 -5.62
N ARG A 375 0.54 -11.80 -5.34
CA ARG A 375 1.90 -12.37 -5.29
C ARG A 375 2.23 -13.14 -4.00
N GLY A 376 1.24 -13.42 -3.14
CA GLY A 376 1.45 -14.07 -1.85
C GLY A 376 2.25 -13.22 -0.86
N GLY A 377 1.97 -11.90 -0.85
CA GLY A 377 2.54 -10.95 0.12
C GLY A 377 2.09 -11.23 1.56
N ILE A 378 0.95 -11.90 1.72
CA ILE A 378 0.45 -12.46 2.98
C ILE A 378 0.80 -13.95 3.05
N TYR A 379 1.49 -14.35 4.11
CA TYR A 379 1.94 -15.72 4.36
C TYR A 379 2.26 -15.90 5.85
N ASP A 380 2.50 -17.14 6.29
CA ASP A 380 2.98 -17.38 7.66
C ASP A 380 4.39 -16.81 7.86
N TRP A 381 4.42 -15.58 8.38
CA TRP A 381 5.60 -14.76 8.56
C TRP A 381 6.07 -14.67 10.02
N THR A 382 5.40 -15.35 10.94
CA THR A 382 5.76 -15.42 12.35
C THR A 382 6.57 -16.68 12.61
N LYS A 383 7.64 -16.62 13.39
CA LYS A 383 8.27 -17.86 13.86
C LYS A 383 7.41 -18.51 14.96
N ALA A 384 7.60 -19.80 15.19
CA ALA A 384 6.96 -20.47 16.31
C ALA A 384 7.42 -19.82 17.64
N ILE A 385 6.48 -19.56 18.54
CA ILE A 385 6.79 -19.11 19.90
C ILE A 385 7.21 -20.35 20.68
N HIS A 386 8.51 -20.51 20.97
CA HIS A 386 8.95 -21.50 21.94
C HIS A 386 8.58 -20.99 23.35
N GLU A 387 7.69 -21.73 24.03
CA GLU A 387 7.17 -21.42 25.37
C GLU A 387 8.29 -21.28 26.44
N ASP A 388 9.50 -21.79 26.18
CA ASP A 388 10.65 -21.66 27.08
C ASP A 388 11.19 -20.22 27.23
N SER A 389 10.74 -19.27 26.40
CA SER A 389 11.10 -17.85 26.56
C SER A 389 10.31 -17.12 27.65
N ALA A 390 9.30 -17.76 28.24
CA ALA A 390 8.50 -17.24 29.35
C ALA A 390 9.13 -17.44 30.74
N LYS A 391 10.27 -18.16 30.84
CA LYS A 391 11.05 -18.19 32.08
C LYS A 391 11.91 -16.93 32.19
N LEU A 392 11.27 -15.90 32.76
CA LEU A 392 11.82 -15.03 33.81
C LEU A 392 13.34 -14.89 33.84
N LEU A 393 13.83 -13.74 33.40
CA LEU A 393 14.83 -13.04 34.19
C LEU A 393 14.54 -11.54 34.11
N ASP A 394 14.03 -11.00 35.21
CA ASP A 394 14.22 -9.59 35.59
C ASP A 394 15.72 -9.30 35.60
N TRP A 395 16.13 -8.27 34.87
CA TRP A 395 17.37 -7.54 35.07
C TRP A 395 17.09 -6.05 34.92
#